data_AF-A0A8J4Y9N0-F1
#
_entry.id   AF-A0A8J4Y9N0-F1
#
_cell.length_a   1.000
_cell.length_b   1.000
_cell.length_c   1.000
_cell.angle_alpha   90.00
_cell.angle_beta   90.00
_cell.angle_gamma   90.00
#
_symmetry.space_group_name_H-M   'P 1'
#
loop_
_entity.id
_entity.type
_entity.pdbx_description
1 polymer ?
#
loop_
_entity_poly.entity_id
_entity_poly.type
_entity_poly.pdbx_seq_one_letter_code
_entity_poly.pdbx_strand_id
1 'polypeptide(L)'
;MVPDSYGKLHPRLIREEHVSVTEEPYGRYLWHFVPEDPVPPEKPAFKVAQALYDLLVTYDSTDSLIVLQGDSTRANTGWKGGTHAHLEKMLGRKLFWSICVLHTNELPLRHLITSIDGPTSSDTVFTSPVCSLLSSVNEMQYNAEFRGVPGGEDLTEIPEYILVNMSTDQQVSYQLVQAVKRGVLPSEC
;
A
#
# COMPACT_ATOMS: atom_id res chain seq x y z
N MET A 1 16.79 4.14 26.74
CA MET A 1 16.16 3.61 27.97
C MET A 1 15.57 4.78 28.73
N VAL A 2 14.42 4.61 29.40
CA VAL A 2 13.84 5.65 30.28
C VAL A 2 13.83 5.11 31.71
N PRO A 3 14.32 5.87 32.70
CA PRO A 3 14.19 5.48 34.10
C PRO A 3 12.73 5.60 34.55
N ASP A 4 12.23 4.58 35.26
CA ASP A 4 10.98 4.71 36.00
C ASP A 4 11.16 5.55 37.28
N SER A 5 10.07 5.72 38.03
CA SER A 5 10.07 6.42 39.32
C SER A 5 11.00 5.82 40.39
N TYR A 6 11.56 4.63 40.14
CA TYR A 6 12.48 3.92 41.02
C TYR A 6 13.89 3.83 40.44
N GLY A 7 14.17 4.52 39.32
CA GLY A 7 15.47 4.55 38.65
C GLY A 7 15.79 3.28 37.84
N LYS A 8 14.83 2.36 37.68
CA LYS A 8 15.02 1.17 36.85
C LYS A 8 14.87 1.56 35.39
N LEU A 9 15.88 1.21 34.59
CA LEU A 9 15.91 1.51 33.17
C LEU A 9 15.05 0.53 32.38
N HIS A 10 14.08 1.05 31.65
CA HIS A 10 13.26 0.27 30.74
C HIS A 10 13.64 0.56 29.28
N PRO A 11 13.58 -0.43 28.38
CA PRO A 11 13.69 -0.21 26.94
C PRO A 11 12.65 0.82 26.51
N ARG A 12 13.08 1.84 25.75
CA ARG A 12 12.15 2.79 25.13
C ARG A 12 11.88 2.30 23.73
N LEU A 13 10.63 1.96 23.42
CA LEU A 13 10.22 1.81 22.03
C LEU A 13 10.15 3.21 21.42
N ILE A 14 10.98 3.47 20.42
CA ILE A 14 10.89 4.67 19.58
C ILE A 14 10.23 4.19 18.28
N ARG A 15 9.10 4.79 17.93
CA ARG A 15 8.45 4.56 16.63
C ARG A 15 8.83 5.74 15.75
N GLU A 16 9.56 5.47 14.69
CA GLU A 16 9.97 6.46 13.70
C GLU A 16 9.30 6.12 12.37
N GLU A 17 8.81 7.14 11.69
CA GLU A 17 8.30 7.00 10.33
C GLU A 17 9.50 7.04 9.37
N HIS A 18 9.63 6.02 8.53
CA HIS A 18 10.64 5.97 7.49
C HIS A 18 9.94 6.04 6.13
N VAL A 19 10.22 7.09 5.37
CA VAL A 19 9.74 7.26 4.00
C VAL A 19 10.83 6.76 3.06
N SER A 20 10.48 5.81 2.20
CA SER A 20 11.37 5.32 1.13
C SER A 20 11.01 5.99 -0.19
N VAL A 21 12.02 6.33 -0.98
CA VAL A 21 11.88 6.98 -2.29
C VAL A 21 12.52 6.09 -3.35
N THR A 22 11.76 5.82 -4.40
CA THR A 22 12.21 5.08 -5.59
C THR A 22 12.08 5.96 -6.83
N GLU A 23 12.89 5.68 -7.85
CA GLU A 23 12.65 6.20 -9.19
C GLU A 23 11.84 5.20 -10.02
N GLU A 24 10.95 5.75 -10.84
CA GLU A 24 10.19 5.02 -11.85
C GLU A 24 10.75 5.32 -13.25
N PRO A 25 10.64 4.39 -14.21
CA PRO A 25 9.87 3.14 -14.18
C PRO A 25 10.62 1.91 -13.65
N TYR A 26 11.88 2.08 -13.23
CA TYR A 26 12.75 0.95 -12.89
C TYR A 26 12.59 0.47 -11.45
N GLY A 27 11.77 1.15 -10.63
CA GLY A 27 11.60 0.86 -9.21
C GLY A 27 12.91 0.93 -8.40
N ARG A 28 13.92 1.67 -8.90
CA ARG A 28 15.24 1.69 -8.24
C ARG A 28 15.15 2.51 -6.97
N TYR A 29 15.61 1.94 -5.86
CA TYR A 29 15.76 2.65 -4.60
C TYR A 29 16.70 3.85 -4.78
N LEU A 30 16.19 5.04 -4.46
CA LEU A 30 16.97 6.29 -4.48
C LEU A 30 17.45 6.66 -3.09
N TRP A 31 16.53 6.71 -2.11
CA TRP A 31 16.83 7.20 -0.78
C TRP A 31 15.76 6.79 0.24
N HIS A 32 16.05 7.00 1.52
CA HIS A 32 15.05 6.97 2.59
C HIS A 32 15.33 8.10 3.58
N PHE A 33 14.29 8.59 4.25
CA PHE A 33 14.44 9.61 5.28
C PHE A 33 13.41 9.45 6.38
N VAL A 34 13.72 10.03 7.54
CA VAL A 34 12.78 10.22 8.65
C VAL A 34 12.31 11.67 8.59
N PRO A 35 11.01 11.95 8.36
CA PRO A 35 10.50 13.31 8.37
C PRO A 35 10.74 13.95 9.74
N GLU A 36 11.09 15.22 9.77
CA GLU A 36 11.15 15.96 11.04
C GLU A 36 9.78 16.02 11.72
N ASP A 37 9.79 16.15 13.04
CA ASP A 37 8.57 16.42 13.80
C ASP A 37 7.95 17.76 13.36
N PRO A 38 6.65 17.79 13.03
CA PRO A 38 5.99 19.01 12.63
C PRO A 38 5.87 19.98 13.81
N VAL A 39 6.19 21.26 13.58
CA VAL A 39 5.99 22.32 14.58
C VAL A 39 4.70 23.07 14.26
N PRO A 40 3.71 23.16 15.16
CA PRO A 40 2.45 23.85 14.88
C PRO A 40 2.67 25.27 14.31
N PRO A 41 1.99 25.66 13.22
CA PRO A 41 0.80 25.04 12.63
C PRO A 41 1.07 23.99 11.53
N GLU A 42 2.32 23.56 11.36
CA GLU A 42 2.70 22.57 10.34
C GLU A 42 2.03 21.20 10.61
N LYS A 43 1.92 20.41 9.56
CA LYS A 43 1.36 19.05 9.62
C LYS A 43 2.40 18.05 9.12
N PRO A 44 2.32 16.76 9.51
CA PRO A 44 3.26 15.73 9.07
C PRO A 44 3.49 15.71 7.55
N ALA A 45 2.42 15.81 6.77
CA ALA A 45 2.47 15.84 5.31
C ALA A 45 3.33 16.98 4.73
N PHE A 46 3.41 18.12 5.42
CA PHE A 46 4.29 19.21 5.01
C PHE A 46 5.77 18.85 5.20
N LYS A 47 6.12 18.19 6.30
CA LYS A 47 7.49 17.75 6.59
C LYS A 47 7.96 16.67 5.61
N VAL A 48 7.09 15.75 5.22
CA VAL A 48 7.37 14.78 4.15
C VAL A 48 7.62 15.50 2.82
N ALA A 49 6.79 16.48 2.47
CA ALA A 49 6.96 17.25 1.24
C ALA A 49 8.28 18.05 1.22
N GLN A 50 8.67 18.63 2.36
CA GLN A 50 9.93 19.36 2.49
C GLN A 50 11.13 18.44 2.28
N ALA A 51 11.15 17.29 2.94
CA ALA A 51 12.22 16.31 2.77
C ALA A 51 12.31 15.77 1.33
N LEU A 52 11.17 15.56 0.66
CA LEU A 52 11.14 15.21 -0.76
C LEU A 52 11.68 16.34 -1.63
N TYR A 53 11.33 17.59 -1.36
CA TYR A 53 11.85 18.74 -2.10
C TYR A 53 13.37 18.86 -1.95
N ASP A 54 13.89 18.72 -0.73
CA ASP A 54 15.33 18.79 -0.45
C ASP A 54 16.09 17.64 -1.16
N LEU A 55 15.47 16.46 -1.24
CA LEU A 55 15.99 15.34 -2.03
C LEU A 55 16.02 15.69 -3.52
N LEU A 56 14.94 16.26 -4.07
CA LEU A 56 14.91 16.68 -5.48
C LEU A 56 15.97 17.73 -5.79
N VAL A 57 16.23 18.68 -4.88
CA VAL A 57 17.33 19.65 -5.02
C VAL A 57 18.68 18.94 -5.04
N THR A 58 18.88 17.97 -4.14
CA THR A 58 20.13 17.18 -4.07
C THR A 58 20.41 16.41 -5.37
N TYR A 59 19.36 15.94 -6.03
CA TYR A 59 19.43 15.18 -7.29
C TYR A 59 19.23 16.05 -8.54
N ASP A 60 19.24 17.39 -8.42
CA ASP A 60 19.01 18.33 -9.53
C ASP A 60 17.77 17.98 -10.37
N SER A 61 16.69 17.60 -9.68
CA SER A 61 15.48 17.01 -10.27
C SER A 61 14.21 17.85 -10.05
N THR A 62 14.35 19.06 -9.52
CA THR A 62 13.22 19.98 -9.28
C THR A 62 12.49 20.37 -10.57
N ASP A 63 13.21 20.48 -11.69
CA ASP A 63 12.63 20.84 -12.98
C ASP A 63 12.25 19.63 -13.84
N SER A 64 12.89 18.48 -13.61
CA SER A 64 12.71 17.27 -14.43
C SER A 64 11.64 16.32 -13.91
N LEU A 65 11.22 16.42 -12.63
CA LEU A 65 10.19 15.54 -12.07
C LEU A 65 8.83 15.77 -12.75
N ILE A 66 8.25 14.76 -13.41
CA ILE A 66 6.95 14.91 -14.09
C ILE A 66 5.83 14.20 -13.34
N VAL A 67 6.13 13.03 -12.76
CA VAL A 67 5.16 12.14 -12.12
C VAL A 67 5.56 11.93 -10.67
N LEU A 68 4.58 12.02 -9.78
CA LEU A 68 4.72 11.67 -8.38
C LEU A 68 3.83 10.47 -8.07
N GLN A 69 4.43 9.41 -7.53
CA GLN A 69 3.75 8.18 -7.18
C GLN A 69 3.65 8.04 -5.67
N GLY A 70 2.54 7.49 -5.18
CA GLY A 70 2.32 7.27 -3.75
C GLY A 70 1.02 6.54 -3.45
N ASP A 71 0.79 6.24 -2.18
CA ASP A 71 -0.48 5.68 -1.74
C ASP A 71 -1.63 6.71 -1.84
N SER A 72 -2.87 6.23 -1.75
CA SER A 72 -4.05 7.10 -1.84
C SER A 72 -4.48 7.70 -0.49
N THR A 73 -3.62 7.67 0.53
CA THR A 73 -4.00 8.19 1.85
C THR A 73 -4.28 9.69 1.79
N ARG A 74 -5.12 10.17 2.71
CA ARG A 74 -5.39 11.60 2.86
C ARG A 74 -4.13 12.42 3.13
N ALA A 75 -3.14 11.84 3.81
CA ALA A 75 -1.88 12.48 4.11
C ALA A 75 -1.09 12.79 2.83
N ASN A 76 -1.13 11.91 1.83
CA ASN A 76 -0.44 12.14 0.55
C ASN A 76 -1.30 12.95 -0.44
N THR A 77 -2.59 12.59 -0.60
CA THR A 77 -3.46 13.11 -1.67
C THR A 77 -4.36 14.28 -1.26
N GLY A 78 -4.30 14.74 -0.01
CA GLY A 78 -5.13 15.84 0.48
C GLY A 78 -4.98 17.12 -0.36
N TRP A 79 -6.06 17.57 -0.99
CA TRP A 79 -6.06 18.65 -1.99
C TRP A 79 -5.36 19.97 -1.56
N LYS A 80 -5.42 20.31 -0.27
CA LYS A 80 -4.84 21.54 0.30
C LYS A 80 -3.59 21.32 1.14
N GLY A 81 -3.49 20.16 1.78
CA GLY A 81 -2.53 19.92 2.86
C GLY A 81 -1.95 18.51 2.88
N GLY A 82 -2.09 17.78 1.77
CA GLY A 82 -1.37 16.53 1.56
C GLY A 82 0.03 16.77 1.03
N THR A 83 0.89 15.76 1.14
CA THR A 83 2.29 15.78 0.72
C THR A 83 2.43 16.27 -0.72
N HIS A 84 1.63 15.74 -1.64
CA HIS A 84 1.71 16.08 -3.06
C HIS A 84 1.33 17.56 -3.30
N ALA A 85 0.27 18.03 -2.65
CA ALA A 85 -0.18 19.41 -2.78
C ALA A 85 0.83 20.41 -2.17
N HIS A 86 1.57 20.02 -1.15
CA HIS A 86 2.66 20.84 -0.60
C HIS A 86 3.88 20.85 -1.52
N LEU A 87 4.29 19.69 -2.04
CA LEU A 87 5.43 19.58 -2.94
C LEU A 87 5.22 20.38 -4.24
N GLU A 88 4.02 20.30 -4.84
CA GLU A 88 3.67 21.12 -6.01
C GLU A 88 3.77 22.63 -5.74
N LYS A 89 3.42 23.09 -4.53
CA LYS A 89 3.57 24.50 -4.15
C LYS A 89 5.03 24.89 -4.04
N MET A 90 5.88 24.02 -3.49
CA MET A 90 7.32 24.25 -3.38
C MET A 90 7.99 24.29 -4.76
N LEU A 91 7.58 23.40 -5.66
CA LEU A 91 8.06 23.37 -7.05
C LEU A 91 7.46 24.47 -7.95
N GLY A 92 6.42 25.16 -7.48
CA GLY A 92 5.72 26.19 -8.27
C GLY A 92 4.97 25.65 -9.49
N ARG A 93 4.72 24.34 -9.58
CA ARG A 93 4.09 23.69 -10.74
C ARG A 93 3.31 22.43 -10.36
N LYS A 94 2.41 22.01 -11.25
CA LYS A 94 1.62 20.78 -11.10
C LYS A 94 2.39 19.56 -11.59
N LEU A 95 2.19 18.44 -10.91
CA LEU A 95 2.73 17.14 -11.25
C LEU A 95 1.59 16.20 -11.66
N PHE A 96 1.91 15.18 -12.46
CA PHE A 96 0.99 14.07 -12.64
C PHE A 96 1.05 13.16 -11.42
N TRP A 97 -0.09 12.78 -10.87
CA TRP A 97 -0.15 11.90 -9.70
C TRP A 97 -0.47 10.48 -10.15
N SER A 98 0.48 9.56 -9.95
CA SER A 98 0.28 8.12 -10.11
C SER A 98 -0.09 7.53 -8.75
N ILE A 99 -1.40 7.51 -8.43
CA ILE A 99 -1.86 7.09 -7.11
C ILE A 99 -2.18 5.61 -7.09
N CYS A 100 -1.73 4.91 -6.04
CA CYS A 100 -2.00 3.50 -5.84
C CYS A 100 -3.51 3.20 -5.80
N VAL A 101 -3.98 2.45 -6.79
CA VAL A 101 -5.39 2.03 -6.91
C VAL A 101 -5.74 0.94 -5.90
N LEU A 102 -4.77 0.15 -5.41
CA LEU A 102 -5.04 -0.90 -4.41
C LEU A 102 -5.70 -0.33 -3.16
N HIS A 103 -5.23 0.84 -2.71
CA HIS A 103 -5.76 1.52 -1.54
C HIS A 103 -7.14 2.17 -1.84
N THR A 104 -7.44 2.44 -3.11
CA THR A 104 -8.81 2.82 -3.53
C THR A 104 -9.76 1.61 -3.50
N ASN A 105 -9.27 0.42 -3.86
CA ASN A 105 -10.04 -0.82 -3.82
C ASN A 105 -10.25 -1.32 -2.38
N GLU A 106 -9.40 -0.93 -1.44
CA GLU A 106 -9.51 -1.32 -0.03
C GLU A 106 -10.88 -0.92 0.56
N LEU A 107 -11.39 0.27 0.26
CA LEU A 107 -12.66 0.73 0.86
C LEU A 107 -13.86 -0.14 0.44
N PRO A 108 -14.14 -0.37 -0.86
CA PRO A 108 -15.19 -1.31 -1.28
C PRO A 108 -14.95 -2.74 -0.77
N LEU A 109 -13.71 -3.24 -0.84
CA LEU A 109 -13.39 -4.60 -0.39
C LEU A 109 -13.62 -4.77 1.11
N ARG A 110 -13.25 -3.77 1.91
CA ARG A 110 -13.52 -3.76 3.35
C ARG A 110 -15.01 -3.75 3.65
N HIS A 111 -15.83 -3.03 2.88
CA HIS A 111 -17.29 -3.08 3.04
C HIS A 111 -17.84 -4.48 2.68
N LEU A 112 -17.36 -5.07 1.59
CA LEU A 112 -17.73 -6.42 1.17
C LEU A 112 -17.35 -7.46 2.23
N ILE A 113 -16.08 -7.47 2.66
CA ILE A 113 -15.57 -8.39 3.70
C ILE A 113 -16.34 -8.19 5.00
N THR A 114 -16.55 -6.94 5.42
CA THR A 114 -17.36 -6.63 6.62
C THR A 114 -18.78 -7.18 6.50
N SER A 115 -19.38 -7.15 5.31
CA SER A 115 -20.74 -7.67 5.08
C SER A 115 -20.81 -9.21 5.08
N ILE A 116 -19.74 -9.88 4.65
CA ILE A 116 -19.67 -11.34 4.55
C ILE A 116 -19.25 -11.97 5.87
N ASP A 117 -18.23 -11.41 6.50
CA ASP A 117 -17.49 -12.04 7.60
C ASP A 117 -17.56 -11.21 8.90
N GLY A 118 -18.10 -10.00 8.85
CA GLY A 118 -18.21 -9.10 9.98
C GLY A 118 -17.05 -8.11 10.09
N PRO A 119 -17.16 -7.09 10.97
CA PRO A 119 -16.15 -6.06 11.11
C PRO A 119 -14.88 -6.63 11.77
N THR A 120 -13.73 -6.02 11.46
CA THR A 120 -12.47 -6.35 12.13
C THR A 120 -12.56 -6.05 13.63
N SER A 121 -12.16 -7.02 14.47
CA SER A 121 -12.19 -6.92 15.93
C SER A 121 -11.04 -6.09 16.51
N SER A 122 -9.87 -6.08 15.85
CA SER A 122 -8.75 -5.19 16.16
C SER A 122 -7.84 -5.03 14.94
N ASP A 123 -6.82 -4.19 15.05
CA ASP A 123 -5.73 -4.02 14.07
C ASP A 123 -4.80 -5.24 13.95
N THR A 124 -4.94 -6.21 14.86
CA THR A 124 -3.97 -7.30 15.09
C THR A 124 -4.63 -8.68 15.19
N VAL A 125 -5.95 -8.74 15.36
CA VAL A 125 -6.69 -9.98 15.62
C VAL A 125 -7.95 -10.01 14.77
N PHE A 126 -8.11 -11.11 14.04
CA PHE A 126 -9.28 -11.42 13.23
C PHE A 126 -10.05 -12.57 13.87
N THR A 127 -11.28 -12.32 14.32
CA THR A 127 -12.09 -13.32 15.04
C THR A 127 -13.19 -13.96 14.20
N SER A 128 -13.38 -13.52 12.96
CA SER A 128 -14.44 -14.01 12.09
C SER A 128 -14.09 -15.35 11.42
N PRO A 129 -15.08 -16.17 11.03
CA PRO A 129 -14.81 -17.51 10.51
C PRO A 129 -13.87 -17.57 9.30
N VAL A 130 -13.95 -16.61 8.37
CA VAL A 130 -13.03 -16.58 7.22
C VAL A 130 -11.71 -15.92 7.59
N CYS A 131 -11.71 -14.73 8.20
CA CYS A 131 -10.46 -14.03 8.50
C CYS A 131 -9.62 -14.74 9.59
N SER A 132 -10.23 -15.54 10.47
CA SER A 132 -9.48 -16.37 11.42
C SER A 132 -8.62 -17.45 10.75
N LEU A 133 -8.93 -17.81 9.50
CA LEU A 133 -8.13 -18.74 8.70
C LEU A 133 -6.90 -18.09 8.05
N LEU A 134 -6.78 -16.75 8.07
CA LEU A 134 -5.66 -16.04 7.44
C LEU A 134 -4.30 -16.45 8.02
N SER A 135 -4.24 -16.79 9.31
CA SER A 135 -3.00 -17.22 9.97
C SER A 135 -2.50 -18.58 9.51
N SER A 136 -3.39 -19.43 8.99
CA SER A 136 -3.08 -20.79 8.52
C SER A 136 -3.29 -20.95 7.01
N VAL A 137 -3.56 -19.87 6.26
CA VAL A 137 -3.93 -19.95 4.84
C VAL A 137 -2.88 -20.67 3.99
N ASN A 138 -1.59 -20.52 4.32
CA ASN A 138 -0.48 -21.18 3.61
C ASN A 138 -0.38 -22.68 3.93
N GLU A 139 -1.04 -23.15 4.98
CA GLU A 139 -1.09 -24.56 5.41
C GLU A 139 -2.38 -25.25 4.95
N MET A 140 -3.37 -24.48 4.48
CA MET A 140 -4.65 -25.01 4.05
C MET A 140 -4.52 -25.75 2.73
N GLN A 141 -5.04 -26.97 2.69
CA GLN A 141 -5.17 -27.71 1.44
C GLN A 141 -6.31 -27.15 0.60
N TYR A 142 -6.09 -27.14 -0.72
CA TYR A 142 -7.14 -26.86 -1.68
C TYR A 142 -8.32 -27.84 -1.53
N ASN A 143 -9.53 -27.30 -1.45
CA ASN A 143 -10.74 -28.12 -1.43
C ASN A 143 -11.02 -28.66 -2.84
N ALA A 144 -10.77 -29.96 -3.07
CA ALA A 144 -11.01 -30.62 -4.35
C ALA A 144 -12.49 -30.61 -4.80
N GLU A 145 -13.41 -30.36 -3.88
CA GLU A 145 -14.84 -30.22 -4.17
C GLU A 145 -15.25 -28.78 -4.53
N PHE A 146 -14.32 -27.81 -4.46
CA PHE A 146 -14.61 -26.44 -4.85
C PHE A 146 -15.19 -26.40 -6.28
N ARG A 147 -16.22 -25.59 -6.45
CA ARG A 147 -16.87 -25.33 -7.73
C ARG A 147 -16.74 -23.86 -8.02
N GLY A 148 -16.48 -23.52 -9.28
CA GLY A 148 -16.38 -22.14 -9.72
C GLY A 148 -17.64 -21.35 -9.35
N VAL A 149 -17.45 -20.10 -8.93
CA VAL A 149 -18.55 -19.22 -8.54
C VAL A 149 -19.40 -18.90 -9.78
N PRO A 150 -20.69 -19.28 -9.81
CA PRO A 150 -21.55 -19.05 -10.97
C PRO A 150 -21.97 -17.58 -11.07
N GLY A 151 -22.22 -17.11 -12.29
CA GLY A 151 -22.67 -15.74 -12.57
C GLY A 151 -21.55 -14.70 -12.69
N GLY A 152 -21.94 -13.45 -12.95
CA GLY A 152 -21.01 -12.36 -13.28
C GLY A 152 -20.45 -12.43 -14.71
N GLU A 153 -19.78 -11.37 -15.15
CA GLU A 153 -19.12 -11.33 -16.45
C GLU A 153 -18.00 -12.36 -16.55
N ASP A 154 -17.73 -12.84 -17.76
CA ASP A 154 -16.59 -13.70 -18.02
C ASP A 154 -15.30 -12.92 -17.83
N LEU A 155 -14.29 -13.58 -17.24
CA LEU A 155 -12.98 -12.96 -17.07
C LEU A 155 -12.34 -12.76 -18.44
N THR A 156 -11.89 -11.54 -18.72
CA THR A 156 -11.07 -11.25 -19.89
C THR A 156 -9.84 -12.14 -19.87
N GLU A 157 -9.65 -12.92 -20.93
CA GLU A 157 -8.42 -13.69 -21.11
C GLU A 157 -7.28 -12.72 -21.41
N ILE A 158 -6.26 -12.73 -20.55
CA ILE A 158 -5.09 -11.89 -20.69
C ILE A 158 -4.10 -12.67 -21.56
N PRO A 159 -3.66 -12.13 -22.70
CA PRO A 159 -2.67 -12.81 -23.53
C PRO A 159 -1.39 -13.12 -22.77
N GLU A 160 -0.76 -14.26 -23.07
CA GLU A 160 0.45 -14.74 -22.40
C GLU A 160 1.57 -13.69 -22.41
N TYR A 161 1.77 -13.00 -23.53
CA TYR A 161 2.80 -11.97 -23.64
C TYR A 161 2.57 -10.77 -22.70
N ILE A 162 1.34 -10.55 -22.22
CA ILE A 162 1.04 -9.56 -21.18
C ILE A 162 1.29 -10.16 -19.81
N LEU A 163 0.82 -11.40 -19.57
CA LEU A 163 0.98 -12.10 -18.29
C LEU A 163 2.44 -12.22 -17.86
N VAL A 164 3.35 -12.60 -18.77
CA VAL A 164 4.78 -12.73 -18.46
C VAL A 164 5.46 -11.40 -18.11
N ASN A 165 4.84 -10.27 -18.49
CA ASN A 165 5.34 -8.93 -18.20
C ASN A 165 4.66 -8.30 -16.97
N MET A 166 3.69 -8.98 -16.35
CA MET A 166 3.06 -8.55 -15.11
C MET A 166 3.95 -8.85 -13.90
N SER A 167 3.76 -8.11 -12.80
CA SER A 167 4.42 -8.43 -11.54
C SER A 167 3.96 -9.80 -10.99
N THR A 168 4.76 -10.41 -10.12
CA THR A 168 4.40 -11.68 -9.47
C THR A 168 3.03 -11.58 -8.78
N ASP A 169 2.77 -10.48 -8.06
CA ASP A 169 1.48 -10.26 -7.38
C ASP A 169 0.29 -10.20 -8.35
N GLN A 170 0.48 -9.58 -9.52
CA GLN A 170 -0.54 -9.51 -10.57
C GLN A 170 -0.79 -10.89 -11.18
N GLN A 171 0.26 -11.67 -11.46
CA GLN A 171 0.14 -13.02 -11.98
C GLN A 171 -0.59 -13.94 -10.98
N VAL A 172 -0.19 -13.91 -9.71
CA VAL A 172 -0.85 -14.66 -8.63
C VAL A 172 -2.31 -14.25 -8.48
N SER A 173 -2.59 -12.94 -8.48
CA SER A 173 -3.96 -12.42 -8.42
C SER A 173 -4.81 -12.92 -9.59
N TYR A 174 -4.26 -12.92 -10.81
CA TYR A 174 -4.95 -13.43 -11.99
C TYR A 174 -5.26 -14.93 -11.87
N GLN A 175 -4.29 -15.73 -11.42
CA GLN A 175 -4.48 -17.17 -11.20
C GLN A 175 -5.55 -17.46 -10.14
N LEU A 176 -5.54 -16.74 -9.01
CA LEU A 176 -6.53 -16.90 -7.95
C LEU A 176 -7.94 -16.54 -8.45
N VAL A 177 -8.07 -15.45 -9.20
CA VAL A 177 -9.36 -15.03 -9.77
C VAL A 177 -9.88 -16.06 -10.79
N GLN A 178 -9.01 -16.60 -11.65
CA GLN A 178 -9.36 -17.69 -12.56
C GLN A 178 -9.79 -18.95 -11.81
N ALA A 179 -9.08 -19.31 -10.74
CA ALA A 179 -9.40 -20.46 -9.91
C ALA A 179 -10.78 -20.32 -9.27
N VAL A 180 -11.10 -19.15 -8.70
CA VAL A 180 -12.41 -18.87 -8.11
C VAL A 180 -13.53 -18.91 -9.15
N LYS A 181 -13.31 -18.35 -10.35
CA LYS A 181 -14.34 -18.29 -11.41
C LYS A 181 -14.58 -19.66 -12.07
N ARG A 182 -13.51 -20.38 -12.40
CA ARG A 182 -13.57 -21.64 -13.16
C ARG A 182 -13.69 -22.87 -12.26
N GLY A 183 -13.32 -22.77 -10.99
CA GLY A 183 -13.22 -23.91 -10.08
C GLY A 183 -12.01 -24.82 -10.36
N VAL A 184 -11.06 -24.35 -11.16
CA VAL A 184 -9.83 -25.09 -11.49
C VAL A 184 -8.71 -24.56 -10.60
N LEU A 185 -8.34 -25.36 -9.60
CA LEU A 185 -7.29 -25.00 -8.66
C LEU A 185 -5.91 -25.29 -9.27
N PRO A 186 -4.88 -24.45 -9.02
CA PRO A 186 -3.52 -24.73 -9.46
C PRO A 186 -3.05 -26.09 -8.94
N SER A 187 -2.32 -26.85 -9.77
CA SER A 187 -1.85 -28.18 -9.40
C SER A 187 -0.80 -28.17 -8.29
N GLU A 188 -0.01 -27.09 -8.18
CA GLU A 188 1.00 -26.86 -7.13
C GLU A 188 1.17 -25.34 -6.94
N CYS A 189 1.47 -24.92 -5.70
CA CYS A 189 1.89 -23.55 -5.37
C CYS A 189 3.37 -23.58 -4.97
#